data_AF-A0A0E0FJN9-F1
#
_entry.id   AF-A0A0E0FJN9-F1
#
_cell.length_a   1.000
_cell.length_b   1.000
_cell.length_c   1.000
_cell.angle_alpha   90.00
_cell.angle_beta   90.00
_cell.angle_gamma   90.00
#
_symmetry.space_group_name_H-M   'P 1'
#
loop_
_entity.id
_entity.type
_entity.pdbx_description
1 polymer ?
#
loop_
_entity_poly.entity_id
_entity_poly.type
_entity_poly.pdbx_seq_one_letter_code
_entity_poly.pdbx_strand_id
1 'polypeptide(L)'
;MALPRGVRSPKPMAAAAASASPPQPRPGHMLVLGTGFVGRYVSQRLLAQGWRVSGTCTSSAKKTELEMLGMDASVFDATSSRCFFFFFFLLFLFFVPLSLTNLRSLQDATHLLISIPPIPGIGDPLLSSHSNLQTTLSNSNLQWLCYLSSTSVYGDCGGAWVDEDHTVNPKTESVKLRYAAEKGWLNVIDDLDLSAFIFRLGGIYGPGRSAVDTIAKSKSLSRRQKSRESKQYTARIHVADICQAILASMSIRSARRIYNVVDDDPAPRSEVFAFARSLVERKHPGLIMDSVVLPATQDRIVAAEKRVSNARLKEELGVKLLHPTYKSGLQSILDSWSVESSFSNRNVDV
;
A
#
# COMPACT_ATOMS: atom_id res chain seq x y z
N MET A 1 -61.45 -28.53 -22.03
CA MET A 1 -60.77 -29.36 -21.03
C MET A 1 -59.26 -29.23 -21.25
N ALA A 2 -58.58 -28.41 -20.44
CA ALA A 2 -57.16 -28.14 -20.56
C ALA A 2 -56.39 -28.96 -19.50
N LEU A 3 -55.37 -29.70 -19.94
CA LEU A 3 -54.46 -30.47 -19.07
C LEU A 3 -53.42 -29.54 -18.43
N PRO A 4 -53.01 -29.74 -17.16
CA PRO A 4 -52.11 -28.83 -16.47
C PRO A 4 -50.64 -29.07 -16.85
N ARG A 5 -49.88 -27.97 -16.94
CA ARG A 5 -48.44 -27.93 -17.23
C ARG A 5 -47.64 -28.54 -16.08
N GLY A 6 -46.75 -29.48 -16.41
CA GLY A 6 -45.83 -30.13 -15.48
C GLY A 6 -44.86 -29.15 -14.81
N VAL A 7 -44.71 -29.33 -13.50
CA VAL A 7 -43.76 -28.64 -12.63
C VAL A 7 -42.34 -29.06 -13.02
N ARG A 8 -41.49 -28.10 -13.39
CA ARG A 8 -40.05 -28.34 -13.61
C ARG A 8 -39.32 -28.42 -12.28
N SER A 9 -38.68 -29.55 -12.03
CA SER A 9 -37.76 -29.78 -10.91
C SER A 9 -36.58 -28.78 -10.95
N PRO A 10 -36.09 -28.28 -9.80
CA PRO A 10 -34.91 -27.43 -9.78
C PRO A 10 -33.66 -28.23 -10.18
N LYS A 11 -32.87 -27.67 -11.10
CA LYS A 11 -31.53 -28.15 -11.46
C LYS A 11 -30.65 -28.10 -10.21
N PRO A 12 -29.86 -29.14 -9.88
CA PRO A 12 -28.96 -29.09 -8.74
C PRO A 12 -27.90 -28.01 -8.99
N MET A 13 -27.75 -27.10 -8.01
CA MET A 13 -26.65 -26.14 -7.96
C MET A 13 -25.33 -26.90 -7.97
N ALA A 14 -24.48 -26.61 -8.94
CA ALA A 14 -23.12 -27.11 -8.98
C ALA A 14 -22.42 -26.74 -7.67
N ALA A 15 -21.89 -27.75 -6.98
CA ALA A 15 -21.08 -27.59 -5.79
C ALA A 15 -19.89 -26.66 -6.13
N ALA A 16 -19.71 -25.62 -5.33
CA ALA A 16 -18.58 -24.71 -5.43
C ALA A 16 -17.28 -25.53 -5.30
N ALA A 17 -16.50 -25.57 -6.38
CA ALA A 17 -15.17 -26.15 -6.37
C ALA A 17 -14.33 -25.41 -5.31
N ALA A 18 -13.69 -26.17 -4.42
CA ALA A 18 -12.75 -25.65 -3.45
C ALA A 18 -11.65 -24.87 -4.19
N SER A 19 -11.71 -23.54 -4.11
CA SER A 19 -10.79 -22.65 -4.82
C SER A 19 -9.37 -22.84 -4.26
N ALA A 20 -8.48 -23.42 -5.06
CA ALA A 20 -7.06 -23.45 -4.78
C ALA A 20 -6.53 -22.01 -4.59
N SER A 21 -5.63 -21.82 -3.63
CA SER A 21 -4.90 -20.55 -3.49
C SER A 21 -4.17 -20.22 -4.80
N PRO A 22 -4.07 -18.95 -5.20
CA PRO A 22 -3.39 -18.57 -6.44
C PRO A 22 -1.95 -19.11 -6.45
N PRO A 23 -1.44 -19.55 -7.62
CA PRO A 23 -0.10 -20.11 -7.73
C PRO A 23 0.95 -19.09 -7.29
N GLN A 24 1.86 -19.51 -6.42
CA GLN A 24 2.95 -18.65 -5.93
C GLN A 24 3.96 -18.38 -7.05
N PRO A 25 4.46 -17.14 -7.18
CA PRO A 25 5.41 -16.80 -8.24
C PRO A 25 6.78 -17.46 -7.99
N ARG A 26 7.47 -17.85 -9.06
CA ARG A 26 8.84 -18.41 -8.97
C ARG A 26 9.81 -17.31 -8.50
N PRO A 27 10.78 -17.61 -7.61
CA PRO A 27 11.71 -16.62 -7.11
C PRO A 27 12.48 -15.90 -8.22
N GLY A 28 12.40 -14.57 -8.20
CA GLY A 28 13.17 -13.69 -9.07
C GLY A 28 13.86 -12.59 -8.27
N HIS A 29 14.04 -11.44 -8.91
CA HIS A 29 14.58 -10.24 -8.29
C HIS A 29 13.52 -9.13 -8.23
N MET A 30 13.15 -8.73 -7.01
CA MET A 30 12.24 -7.61 -6.73
C MET A 30 13.02 -6.35 -6.38
N LEU A 31 12.86 -5.29 -7.16
CA LEU A 31 13.32 -3.95 -6.82
C LEU A 31 12.18 -3.16 -6.18
N VAL A 32 12.36 -2.70 -4.94
CA VAL A 32 11.39 -1.89 -4.20
C VAL A 32 11.86 -0.44 -4.12
N LEU A 33 11.14 0.45 -4.80
CA LEU A 33 11.38 1.88 -4.68
C LEU A 33 10.57 2.40 -3.49
N GLY A 34 11.27 2.90 -2.47
CA GLY A 34 10.65 3.39 -1.24
C GLY A 34 10.30 2.28 -0.27
N THR A 35 11.32 1.74 0.40
CA THR A 35 11.19 0.64 1.37
C THR A 35 10.67 1.13 2.73
N GLY A 36 9.50 1.78 2.70
CA GLY A 36 8.76 2.21 3.89
C GLY A 36 7.93 1.07 4.49
N PHE A 37 6.77 1.40 5.04
CA PHE A 37 5.93 0.43 5.76
C PHE A 37 5.50 -0.77 4.90
N VAL A 38 4.91 -0.54 3.73
CA VAL A 38 4.46 -1.62 2.83
C VAL A 38 5.67 -2.31 2.19
N GLY A 39 6.60 -1.52 1.63
CA GLY A 39 7.79 -2.04 0.98
C GLY A 39 8.58 -3.00 1.88
N ARG A 40 8.88 -2.60 3.12
CA ARG A 40 9.59 -3.45 4.09
C ARG A 40 8.84 -4.75 4.40
N TYR A 41 7.52 -4.67 4.60
CA TYR A 41 6.70 -5.86 4.87
C TYR A 41 6.72 -6.86 3.71
N VAL A 42 6.54 -6.37 2.48
CA VAL A 42 6.58 -7.19 1.27
C VAL A 42 7.98 -7.78 1.06
N SER A 43 9.04 -6.97 1.20
CA SER A 43 10.43 -7.42 1.07
C SER A 43 10.76 -8.58 2.01
N GLN A 44 10.39 -8.48 3.29
CA GLN A 44 10.64 -9.55 4.27
C GLN A 44 9.94 -10.86 3.88
N ARG A 45 8.72 -10.79 3.35
CA ARG A 45 7.98 -11.97 2.89
C ARG A 45 8.59 -12.59 1.64
N LEU A 46 9.03 -11.78 0.69
CA LEU A 46 9.70 -12.25 -0.52
C LEU A 46 11.06 -12.89 -0.21
N LEU A 47 11.86 -12.27 0.66
CA LEU A 47 13.14 -12.85 1.12
C LEU A 47 12.95 -14.22 1.76
N ALA A 48 11.92 -14.38 2.62
CA ALA A 48 11.58 -15.68 3.22
C ALA A 48 11.13 -16.74 2.20
N GLN A 49 10.71 -16.32 1.00
CA GLN A 49 10.36 -17.19 -0.12
C GLN A 49 11.53 -17.39 -1.11
N GLY A 50 12.74 -16.93 -0.77
CA GLY A 50 13.95 -17.12 -1.57
C GLY A 50 14.12 -16.09 -2.70
N TRP A 51 13.36 -15.00 -2.71
CA TRP A 51 13.56 -13.91 -3.66
C TRP A 51 14.81 -13.10 -3.33
N ARG A 52 15.49 -12.60 -4.35
CA ARG A 52 16.41 -11.47 -4.19
C ARG A 52 15.59 -10.19 -4.08
N VAL A 53 15.92 -9.33 -3.12
CA VAL A 53 15.25 -8.03 -2.96
C VAL A 53 16.26 -6.90 -2.87
N SER A 54 16.18 -5.96 -3.81
CA SER A 54 16.86 -4.66 -3.71
C SER A 54 15.87 -3.58 -3.32
N GLY A 55 16.32 -2.56 -2.57
CA GLY A 55 15.43 -1.55 -2.02
C GLY A 55 16.05 -0.16 -1.91
N THR A 56 15.25 0.88 -2.11
CA THR A 56 15.70 2.26 -1.91
C THR A 56 15.18 2.86 -0.60
N CYS A 57 15.96 3.77 -0.01
CA CYS A 57 15.61 4.52 1.18
C CYS A 57 16.22 5.93 1.16
N THR A 58 15.84 6.81 2.09
CA THR A 58 16.26 8.22 2.08
C THR A 58 17.46 8.54 2.98
N SER A 59 18.00 7.57 3.72
CA SER A 59 19.10 7.82 4.65
C SER A 59 20.00 6.61 4.83
N SER A 60 21.29 6.86 5.12
CA SER A 60 22.28 5.80 5.35
C SER A 60 21.92 4.91 6.54
N ALA A 61 21.34 5.46 7.61
CA ALA A 61 20.88 4.67 8.75
C ALA A 61 19.81 3.63 8.35
N LYS A 62 18.83 4.05 7.55
CA LYS A 62 17.80 3.13 7.02
C LYS A 62 18.39 2.12 6.05
N LYS A 63 19.39 2.51 5.26
CA LYS A 63 20.10 1.59 4.36
C LYS A 63 20.68 0.43 5.18
N THR A 64 21.42 0.71 6.24
CA THR A 64 22.00 -0.33 7.11
C THR A 64 20.92 -1.22 7.74
N GLU A 65 19.79 -0.65 8.17
CA GLU A 65 18.67 -1.47 8.67
C GLU A 65 18.10 -2.44 7.61
N LEU A 66 18.03 -2.02 6.35
CA LEU A 66 17.54 -2.86 5.26
C LEU A 66 18.55 -3.94 4.86
N GLU A 67 19.84 -3.60 4.88
CA GLU A 67 20.93 -4.56 4.64
C GLU A 67 20.96 -5.65 5.71
N MET A 68 20.75 -5.30 6.99
CA MET A 68 20.61 -6.28 8.07
C MET A 68 19.41 -7.21 7.91
N LEU A 69 18.38 -6.81 7.15
CA LEU A 69 17.26 -7.67 6.79
C LEU A 69 17.55 -8.58 5.60
N GLY A 70 18.73 -8.49 4.98
CA GLY A 70 19.12 -9.25 3.80
C GLY A 70 18.76 -8.60 2.47
N MET A 71 18.42 -7.30 2.44
CA MET A 71 18.17 -6.56 1.19
C MET A 71 19.46 -5.92 0.66
N ASP A 72 19.57 -5.80 -0.65
CA ASP A 72 20.55 -4.95 -1.31
C ASP A 72 20.01 -3.51 -1.36
N ALA A 73 20.47 -2.64 -0.44
CA ALA A 73 19.86 -1.33 -0.22
C ALA A 73 20.70 -0.15 -0.75
N SER A 74 20.02 0.84 -1.31
CA SER A 74 20.63 2.09 -1.77
C SER A 74 19.95 3.32 -1.17
N VAL A 75 20.73 4.40 -1.02
CA VAL A 75 20.19 5.72 -0.67
C VAL A 75 19.74 6.41 -1.95
N PHE A 76 18.49 6.82 -1.99
CA PHE A 76 17.85 7.55 -3.07
C PHE A 76 17.05 8.70 -2.49
N ASP A 77 17.48 9.92 -2.78
CA ASP A 77 16.74 11.14 -2.45
C ASP A 77 16.37 11.89 -3.74
N ALA A 78 15.09 11.78 -4.09
CA ALA A 78 14.50 12.43 -5.25
C ALA A 78 14.44 13.97 -5.14
N THR A 79 14.62 14.53 -3.94
CA THR A 79 14.58 15.99 -3.73
C THR A 79 15.94 16.67 -3.92
N SER A 80 17.03 15.92 -3.71
CA SER A 80 18.39 16.42 -3.83
C SER A 80 18.83 16.73 -5.27
N SER A 81 18.14 16.21 -6.29
CA SER A 81 18.42 16.49 -7.72
C SER A 81 18.21 17.95 -8.13
N ARG A 82 17.60 18.80 -7.29
CA ARG A 82 17.49 20.25 -7.51
C ARG A 82 18.63 21.08 -6.93
N CYS A 83 19.37 20.57 -5.93
CA CYS A 83 20.46 21.35 -5.32
C CYS A 83 21.65 21.58 -6.27
N PHE A 84 21.72 20.86 -7.39
CA PHE A 84 22.84 20.94 -8.33
C PHE A 84 22.62 21.91 -9.50
N PHE A 85 21.41 22.44 -9.72
CA PHE A 85 21.15 23.33 -10.85
C PHE A 85 21.53 24.80 -10.60
N PHE A 86 21.75 25.21 -9.34
CA PHE A 86 22.09 26.61 -9.01
C PHE A 86 23.59 26.90 -8.98
N PHE A 87 24.47 25.89 -9.03
CA PHE A 87 25.91 26.08 -8.81
C PHE A 87 26.85 25.53 -9.91
N PHE A 88 26.33 24.84 -10.92
CA PHE A 88 27.17 24.14 -11.89
C PHE A 88 27.27 24.86 -13.24
N PHE A 89 27.91 26.04 -13.23
CA PHE A 89 28.48 26.64 -14.45
C PHE A 89 30.01 26.50 -14.55
N LEU A 90 30.71 25.97 -13.52
CA LEU A 90 32.18 26.09 -13.49
C LEU A 90 33.03 24.89 -13.04
N LEU A 91 32.51 23.67 -12.87
CA LEU A 91 33.38 22.53 -12.50
C LEU A 91 33.10 21.25 -13.30
N PHE A 92 33.33 21.34 -14.61
CA PHE A 92 33.46 20.20 -15.50
C PHE A 92 34.80 19.49 -15.19
N LEU A 93 34.82 18.43 -14.35
CA LEU A 93 35.74 17.27 -14.47
C LEU A 93 35.74 16.25 -13.30
N PHE A 94 35.07 16.46 -12.16
CA PHE A 94 35.16 15.49 -11.03
C PHE A 94 33.88 15.33 -10.20
N PHE A 95 32.70 15.36 -10.81
CA PHE A 95 31.45 15.07 -10.10
C PHE A 95 30.64 14.02 -10.85
N VAL A 96 30.75 12.77 -10.41
CA VAL A 96 29.83 11.69 -10.80
C VAL A 96 28.45 12.11 -10.31
N PRO A 97 27.44 12.27 -11.18
CA PRO A 97 26.10 12.60 -10.72
C PRO A 97 25.63 11.44 -9.84
N LEU A 98 25.22 11.76 -8.62
CA LEU A 98 24.66 10.86 -7.61
C LEU A 98 23.28 10.36 -8.07
N SER A 99 23.23 9.62 -9.19
CA SER A 99 22.02 9.15 -9.87
C SER A 99 22.18 7.76 -10.52
N LEU A 100 23.33 7.08 -10.37
CA LEU A 100 23.70 5.96 -11.24
C LEU A 100 23.84 4.57 -10.58
N THR A 101 23.63 4.42 -9.26
CA THR A 101 23.66 3.09 -8.62
C THR A 101 22.33 2.32 -8.71
N ASN A 102 21.20 2.99 -8.95
CA ASN A 102 19.89 2.32 -9.06
C ASN A 102 19.60 1.68 -10.42
N LEU A 103 20.29 2.08 -11.50
CA LEU A 103 20.04 1.53 -12.84
C LEU A 103 20.54 0.09 -12.98
N ARG A 104 21.63 -0.28 -12.29
CA ARG A 104 22.11 -1.68 -12.28
C ARG A 104 21.06 -2.61 -11.66
N SER A 105 20.51 -2.24 -10.50
CA SER A 105 19.47 -3.04 -9.85
C SER A 105 18.19 -3.11 -10.67
N LEU A 106 17.84 -2.06 -11.42
CA LEU A 106 16.68 -2.08 -12.32
C LEU A 106 16.91 -2.98 -13.55
N GLN A 107 18.11 -3.00 -14.10
CA GLN A 107 18.44 -3.84 -15.26
C GLN A 107 18.39 -5.33 -14.93
N ASP A 108 18.80 -5.70 -13.72
CA ASP A 108 18.76 -7.07 -13.19
C ASP A 108 17.41 -7.42 -12.54
N ALA A 109 16.49 -6.46 -12.36
CA ALA A 109 15.22 -6.70 -11.72
C ALA A 109 14.26 -7.40 -12.69
N THR A 110 13.50 -8.35 -12.13
CA THR A 110 12.36 -8.98 -12.83
C THR A 110 11.03 -8.35 -12.45
N HIS A 111 10.97 -7.76 -11.25
CA HIS A 111 9.78 -7.16 -10.68
C HIS A 111 10.12 -5.80 -10.07
N LEU A 112 9.28 -4.80 -10.31
CA LEU A 112 9.45 -3.44 -9.80
C LEU A 112 8.23 -3.02 -8.98
N LEU A 113 8.43 -2.78 -7.69
CA LEU A 113 7.41 -2.23 -6.79
C LEU A 113 7.71 -0.76 -6.50
N ILE A 114 6.86 0.14 -6.99
CA ILE A 114 6.97 1.58 -6.73
C ILE A 114 6.05 1.97 -5.57
N SER A 115 6.66 2.19 -4.40
CA SER A 115 5.98 2.65 -3.18
C SER A 115 6.32 4.11 -2.83
N ILE A 116 7.15 4.80 -3.62
CA ILE A 116 7.44 6.22 -3.45
C ILE A 116 6.26 7.05 -3.97
N PRO A 117 5.68 7.96 -3.17
CA PRO A 117 4.67 8.87 -3.67
C PRO A 117 5.31 9.98 -4.53
N PRO A 118 4.55 10.58 -5.46
CA PRO A 118 5.04 11.74 -6.19
C PRO A 118 5.23 12.93 -5.24
N ILE A 119 6.17 13.79 -5.62
CA ILE A 119 6.65 14.91 -4.80
C ILE A 119 6.17 16.23 -5.42
N PRO A 120 5.59 17.16 -4.64
CA PRO A 120 5.19 18.47 -5.13
C PRO A 120 6.32 19.20 -5.86
N GLY A 121 6.03 19.70 -7.07
CA GLY A 121 7.00 20.41 -7.90
C GLY A 121 8.03 19.52 -8.64
N ILE A 122 8.00 18.20 -8.43
CA ILE A 122 8.84 17.23 -9.15
C ILE A 122 7.95 16.24 -9.94
N GLY A 123 6.86 15.77 -9.34
CA GLY A 123 6.05 14.68 -9.89
C GLY A 123 6.51 13.32 -9.38
N ASP A 124 6.31 12.27 -10.17
CA ASP A 124 6.84 10.95 -9.84
C ASP A 124 8.37 10.95 -10.04
N PRO A 125 9.16 10.59 -9.02
CA PRO A 125 10.61 10.67 -9.09
C PRO A 125 11.26 9.89 -10.23
N LEU A 126 10.69 8.78 -10.68
CA LEU A 126 11.30 8.02 -11.77
C LEU A 126 10.85 8.55 -13.12
N LEU A 127 9.54 8.77 -13.29
CA LEU A 127 9.00 9.30 -14.54
C LEU A 127 9.56 10.68 -14.87
N SER A 128 9.77 11.53 -13.85
CA SER A 128 10.26 12.90 -14.06
C SER A 128 11.78 13.00 -14.24
N SER A 129 12.57 12.06 -13.69
CA SER A 129 14.04 12.15 -13.72
C SER A 129 14.70 11.37 -14.86
N HIS A 130 13.94 10.55 -15.60
CA HIS A 130 14.51 9.65 -16.61
C HIS A 130 13.84 9.87 -17.97
N SER A 131 14.42 10.77 -18.78
CA SER A 131 13.95 11.03 -20.16
C SER A 131 13.95 9.78 -21.05
N ASN A 132 14.76 8.77 -20.73
CA ASN A 132 14.87 7.51 -21.46
C ASN A 132 14.33 6.30 -20.66
N LEU A 133 13.41 6.51 -19.71
CA LEU A 133 12.91 5.42 -18.86
C LEU A 133 12.33 4.27 -19.67
N GLN A 134 11.56 4.56 -20.73
CA GLN A 134 11.01 3.53 -21.61
C GLN A 134 12.14 2.66 -22.18
N THR A 135 13.19 3.25 -22.75
CA THR A 135 14.37 2.54 -23.26
C THR A 135 15.08 1.72 -22.16
N THR A 136 15.19 2.24 -20.95
CA THR A 136 15.77 1.50 -19.83
C THR A 136 14.93 0.27 -19.47
N LEU A 137 13.60 0.42 -19.42
CA LEU A 137 12.69 -0.68 -19.13
C LEU A 137 12.69 -1.72 -20.26
N SER A 138 12.73 -1.29 -21.52
CA SER A 138 12.83 -2.19 -22.68
C SER A 138 14.10 -3.04 -22.67
N ASN A 139 15.22 -2.49 -22.16
CA ASN A 139 16.51 -3.19 -22.10
C ASN A 139 16.74 -3.91 -20.76
N SER A 140 15.70 -4.08 -19.95
CA SER A 140 15.77 -4.75 -18.65
C SER A 140 15.10 -6.12 -18.71
N ASN A 141 15.34 -6.95 -17.69
CA ASN A 141 14.65 -8.22 -17.51
C ASN A 141 13.27 -8.06 -16.85
N LEU A 142 12.72 -6.84 -16.84
CA LEU A 142 11.50 -6.52 -16.10
C LEU A 142 10.27 -7.15 -16.77
N GLN A 143 9.49 -7.86 -15.97
CA GLN A 143 8.31 -8.62 -16.40
C GLN A 143 7.03 -8.15 -15.71
N TRP A 144 7.20 -7.47 -14.57
CA TRP A 144 6.10 -6.99 -13.75
C TRP A 144 6.45 -5.65 -13.09
N LEU A 145 5.47 -4.76 -13.07
CA LEU A 145 5.55 -3.46 -12.43
C LEU A 145 4.28 -3.23 -11.60
N CYS A 146 4.43 -2.71 -10.39
CA CYS A 146 3.29 -2.26 -9.60
C CYS A 146 3.54 -0.90 -8.97
N TYR A 147 2.64 0.03 -9.22
CA TYR A 147 2.60 1.34 -8.55
C TYR A 147 1.55 1.35 -7.44
N LEU A 148 1.98 1.69 -6.22
CA LEU A 148 1.10 1.83 -5.06
C LEU A 148 0.49 3.24 -5.04
N SER A 149 -0.71 3.35 -5.60
CA SER A 149 -1.53 4.55 -5.58
C SER A 149 -2.44 4.59 -4.33
N SER A 150 -3.53 5.34 -4.40
CA SER A 150 -4.47 5.50 -3.31
C SER A 150 -5.87 5.80 -3.80
N THR A 151 -6.85 5.26 -3.10
CA THR A 151 -8.28 5.58 -3.30
C THR A 151 -8.61 7.07 -3.16
N SER A 152 -7.70 7.91 -2.64
CA SER A 152 -7.90 9.36 -2.63
C SER A 152 -8.15 9.97 -4.02
N VAL A 153 -7.72 9.31 -5.10
CA VAL A 153 -7.92 9.78 -6.49
C VAL A 153 -9.38 9.93 -6.89
N TYR A 154 -10.29 9.15 -6.30
CA TYR A 154 -11.73 9.30 -6.50
C TYR A 154 -12.30 10.61 -5.93
N GLY A 155 -11.58 11.26 -5.00
CA GLY A 155 -12.09 12.44 -4.33
C GLY A 155 -13.24 12.13 -3.39
N ASP A 156 -14.24 13.00 -3.40
CA ASP A 156 -15.49 12.90 -2.66
C ASP A 156 -16.61 12.37 -3.54
N CYS A 157 -17.25 11.31 -3.08
CA CYS A 157 -18.30 10.61 -3.80
C CYS A 157 -19.60 10.57 -2.98
N GLY A 158 -19.72 11.41 -1.93
CA GLY A 158 -20.94 11.50 -1.11
C GLY A 158 -21.32 10.18 -0.44
N GLY A 159 -20.34 9.34 -0.08
CA GLY A 159 -20.58 8.04 0.53
C GLY A 159 -20.99 6.91 -0.43
N ALA A 160 -21.04 7.17 -1.75
CA ALA A 160 -21.32 6.15 -2.75
C ALA A 160 -20.30 5.00 -2.73
N TRP A 161 -20.73 3.82 -3.19
CA TRP A 161 -19.84 2.73 -3.55
C TRP A 161 -19.13 3.05 -4.86
N VAL A 162 -17.81 2.98 -4.86
CA VAL A 162 -16.96 3.22 -6.03
C VAL A 162 -16.12 1.99 -6.33
N ASP A 163 -16.09 1.61 -7.60
CA ASP A 163 -15.17 0.63 -8.16
C ASP A 163 -14.06 1.35 -8.94
N GLU A 164 -13.24 0.60 -9.67
CA GLU A 164 -12.11 1.11 -10.44
C GLU A 164 -12.51 1.89 -11.69
N ASP A 165 -13.72 1.70 -12.22
CA ASP A 165 -14.26 2.39 -13.40
C ASP A 165 -14.92 3.72 -13.03
N HIS A 166 -15.16 3.95 -11.73
CA HIS A 166 -15.65 5.21 -11.23
C HIS A 166 -14.73 6.37 -11.62
N THR A 167 -15.35 7.49 -12.01
CA THR A 167 -14.61 8.69 -12.44
C THR A 167 -13.72 9.21 -11.33
N VAL A 168 -12.45 9.45 -11.63
CA VAL A 168 -11.52 10.06 -10.67
C VAL A 168 -11.72 11.58 -10.61
N ASN A 169 -11.67 12.15 -9.40
CA ASN A 169 -11.89 13.56 -9.14
C ASN A 169 -10.84 14.11 -8.15
N PRO A 170 -9.56 14.17 -8.55
CA PRO A 170 -8.47 14.58 -7.66
C PRO A 170 -8.57 16.09 -7.34
N LYS A 171 -8.81 16.42 -6.06
CA LYS A 171 -8.96 17.82 -5.62
C LYS A 171 -7.65 18.49 -5.22
N THR A 172 -6.81 17.82 -4.44
CA THR A 172 -5.57 18.40 -3.92
C THR A 172 -4.39 18.13 -4.85
N GLU A 173 -3.41 19.02 -4.86
CA GLU A 173 -2.21 18.90 -5.71
C GLU A 173 -1.51 17.55 -5.57
N SER A 174 -1.31 17.07 -4.34
CA SER A 174 -0.71 15.75 -4.08
C SER A 174 -1.49 14.58 -4.68
N VAL A 175 -2.82 14.70 -4.82
CA VAL A 175 -3.67 13.66 -5.39
C VAL A 175 -3.71 13.78 -6.92
N LYS A 176 -3.65 15.00 -7.47
CA LYS A 176 -3.46 15.23 -8.91
C LYS A 176 -2.15 14.64 -9.40
N LEU A 177 -1.04 14.89 -8.69
CA LEU A 177 0.26 14.31 -9.00
C LEU A 177 0.25 12.78 -8.93
N ARG A 178 -0.46 12.21 -7.95
CA ARG A 178 -0.64 10.75 -7.86
C ARG A 178 -1.40 10.20 -9.06
N TYR A 179 -2.48 10.84 -9.47
CA TYR A 179 -3.21 10.42 -10.66
C TYR A 179 -2.38 10.59 -11.95
N ALA A 180 -1.56 11.65 -12.04
CA ALA A 180 -0.60 11.80 -13.13
C ALA A 180 0.43 10.65 -13.16
N ALA A 181 0.92 10.20 -12.00
CA ALA A 181 1.80 9.05 -11.90
C ALA A 181 1.10 7.74 -12.34
N GLU A 182 -0.16 7.52 -11.97
CA GLU A 182 -0.93 6.35 -12.46
C GLU A 182 -0.93 6.30 -14.00
N LYS A 183 -1.23 7.44 -14.65
CA LYS A 183 -1.21 7.53 -16.11
C LYS A 183 0.18 7.35 -16.68
N GLY A 184 1.18 8.00 -16.10
CA GLY A 184 2.56 7.94 -16.58
C GLY A 184 3.09 6.50 -16.58
N TRP A 185 2.92 5.77 -15.48
CA TRP A 185 3.32 4.37 -15.40
C TRP A 185 2.54 3.47 -16.37
N LEU A 186 1.24 3.72 -16.56
CA LEU A 186 0.46 2.99 -17.55
C LEU A 186 0.85 3.31 -18.98
N ASN A 187 1.30 4.52 -19.30
CA ASN A 187 1.66 4.90 -20.67
C ASN A 187 3.07 4.43 -21.06
N VAL A 188 4.02 4.43 -20.11
CA VAL A 188 5.43 4.04 -20.37
C VAL A 188 5.57 2.60 -20.87
N ILE A 189 4.57 1.77 -20.61
CA ILE A 189 4.57 0.33 -20.90
C ILE A 189 3.75 -0.04 -22.15
N ASP A 190 3.17 0.93 -22.87
CA ASP A 190 2.22 0.67 -23.97
C ASP A 190 2.75 -0.33 -25.01
N ASP A 191 4.06 -0.28 -25.25
CA ASP A 191 4.74 -1.10 -26.26
C ASP A 191 5.67 -2.17 -25.66
N LEU A 192 5.55 -2.45 -24.36
CA LEU A 192 6.40 -3.43 -23.66
C LEU A 192 5.60 -4.69 -23.31
N ASP A 193 6.24 -5.86 -23.43
CA ASP A 193 5.70 -7.11 -22.86
C ASP A 193 5.88 -7.16 -21.34
N LEU A 194 5.34 -6.13 -20.68
CA LEU A 194 5.46 -5.84 -19.25
C LEU A 194 4.06 -5.78 -18.65
N SER A 195 3.84 -6.56 -17.61
CA SER A 195 2.59 -6.45 -16.85
C SER A 195 2.69 -5.25 -15.91
N ALA A 196 1.66 -4.42 -15.87
CA ALA A 196 1.60 -3.31 -14.94
C ALA A 196 0.29 -3.23 -14.18
N PHE A 197 0.47 -2.95 -12.89
CA PHE A 197 -0.59 -2.90 -11.93
C PHE A 197 -0.58 -1.56 -11.20
N ILE A 198 -1.75 -0.93 -11.12
CA ILE A 198 -1.96 0.24 -10.25
C ILE A 198 -2.83 -0.21 -9.09
N PHE A 199 -2.26 -0.23 -7.89
CA PHE A 199 -3.00 -0.61 -6.69
C PHE A 199 -3.42 0.64 -5.93
N ARG A 200 -4.72 0.97 -6.00
CA ARG A 200 -5.33 2.08 -5.26
C ARG A 200 -5.59 1.65 -3.83
N LEU A 201 -4.65 1.97 -2.94
CA LEU A 201 -4.71 1.53 -1.54
C LEU A 201 -5.68 2.37 -0.69
N GLY A 202 -6.38 1.70 0.22
CA GLY A 202 -7.08 2.32 1.35
C GLY A 202 -6.15 2.88 2.42
N GLY A 203 -6.72 3.26 3.57
CA GLY A 203 -5.97 3.59 4.78
C GLY A 203 -5.20 2.38 5.32
N ILE A 204 -3.89 2.37 5.09
CA ILE A 204 -3.01 1.25 5.44
C ILE A 204 -2.81 1.14 6.95
N TYR A 205 -3.03 -0.05 7.50
CA TYR A 205 -2.73 -0.41 8.89
C TYR A 205 -2.04 -1.77 8.99
N GLY A 206 -1.42 -2.05 10.14
CA GLY A 206 -0.71 -3.30 10.40
C GLY A 206 0.13 -3.21 11.69
N PRO A 207 0.91 -4.23 12.03
CA PRO A 207 1.77 -4.23 13.21
C PRO A 207 2.67 -2.98 13.27
N GLY A 208 2.72 -2.32 14.43
CA GLY A 208 3.48 -1.08 14.63
C GLY A 208 2.82 0.18 14.06
N ARG A 209 1.73 0.05 13.29
CA ARG A 209 0.97 1.14 12.66
C ARG A 209 -0.53 0.81 12.64
N SER A 210 -1.17 0.86 13.79
CA SER A 210 -2.61 0.61 13.92
C SER A 210 -3.27 1.44 15.04
N ALA A 211 -4.59 1.29 15.19
CA ALA A 211 -5.31 1.91 16.30
C ALA A 211 -4.87 1.32 17.65
N VAL A 212 -4.63 0.00 17.75
CA VAL A 212 -4.13 -0.63 18.98
C VAL A 212 -2.72 -0.14 19.33
N ASP A 213 -1.82 -0.01 18.34
CA ASP A 213 -0.47 0.56 18.56
C ASP A 213 -0.52 2.03 19.01
N THR A 214 -1.49 2.79 18.51
CA THR A 214 -1.66 4.21 18.88
C THR A 214 -2.10 4.33 20.33
N ILE A 215 -3.05 3.49 20.76
CA ILE A 215 -3.58 3.45 22.12
C ILE A 215 -2.48 3.01 23.10
N ALA A 216 -1.79 1.90 22.83
CA ALA A 216 -0.78 1.38 23.74
C ALA A 216 0.44 2.29 23.93
N LYS A 217 0.78 3.12 22.93
CA LYS A 217 1.89 4.08 23.02
C LYS A 217 1.49 5.41 23.68
N SER A 218 0.24 5.57 24.12
CA SER A 218 -0.34 6.84 24.59
C SER A 218 -0.04 8.03 23.67
N LYS A 219 0.07 7.78 22.36
CA LYS A 219 0.44 8.83 21.40
C LYS A 219 -0.77 9.69 21.06
N SER A 220 -0.61 11.00 21.22
CA SER A 220 -1.61 11.96 20.76
C SER A 220 -1.78 11.89 19.23
N LEU A 221 -3.02 12.06 18.77
CA LEU A 221 -3.34 12.03 17.34
C LEU A 221 -2.74 13.26 16.62
N SER A 222 -2.12 13.04 15.46
CA SER A 222 -1.67 14.10 14.55
C SER A 222 -2.85 14.96 14.04
N ARG A 223 -2.60 16.23 13.70
CA ARG A 223 -3.60 17.17 13.15
C ARG A 223 -4.34 16.60 11.91
N ARG A 224 -3.64 15.86 11.04
CA ARG A 224 -4.23 15.16 9.87
C ARG A 224 -5.07 13.93 10.26
N GLN A 225 -4.79 13.33 11.41
CA GLN A 225 -5.60 12.23 11.95
C GLN A 225 -6.87 12.76 12.60
N LYS A 226 -6.80 13.88 13.32
CA LYS A 226 -7.94 14.59 13.90
C LYS A 226 -8.93 15.06 12.83
N SER A 227 -8.44 15.61 11.72
CA SER A 227 -9.31 16.06 10.62
C SER A 227 -10.07 14.93 9.88
N ARG A 228 -9.83 13.66 10.21
CA ARG A 228 -10.54 12.50 9.67
C ARG A 228 -11.62 11.96 10.62
N GLU A 229 -11.76 12.54 11.82
CA GLU A 229 -12.75 12.09 12.82
C GLU A 229 -14.20 12.27 12.35
N SER A 230 -14.47 13.28 11.50
CA SER A 230 -15.81 13.52 10.95
C SER A 230 -16.18 12.58 9.78
N LYS A 231 -15.30 11.66 9.36
CA LYS A 231 -15.60 10.76 8.24
C LYS A 231 -16.44 9.57 8.69
N GLN A 232 -17.62 9.43 8.09
CA GLN A 232 -18.49 8.26 8.26
C GLN A 232 -17.89 7.00 7.60
N TYR A 233 -17.31 7.11 6.40
CA TYR A 233 -16.68 5.98 5.71
C TYR A 233 -15.19 6.23 5.45
N THR A 234 -14.35 5.28 5.87
CA THR A 234 -12.93 5.26 5.52
C THR A 234 -12.58 3.87 5.03
N ALA A 235 -12.26 3.73 3.75
CA ALA A 235 -11.69 2.49 3.23
C ALA A 235 -10.30 2.27 3.86
N ARG A 236 -10.02 1.05 4.32
CA ARG A 236 -8.76 0.66 4.95
C ARG A 236 -8.25 -0.64 4.35
N ILE A 237 -7.02 -1.01 4.66
CA ILE A 237 -6.46 -2.29 4.26
C ILE A 237 -5.33 -2.69 5.20
N HIS A 238 -5.26 -3.96 5.58
CA HIS A 238 -4.15 -4.49 6.36
C HIS A 238 -2.92 -4.70 5.45
N VAL A 239 -1.72 -4.43 5.95
CA VAL A 239 -0.47 -4.57 5.17
C VAL A 239 -0.25 -5.99 4.65
N ALA A 240 -0.71 -6.99 5.39
CA ALA A 240 -0.67 -8.39 4.96
C ALA A 240 -1.50 -8.62 3.69
N ASP A 241 -2.66 -7.96 3.58
CA ASP A 241 -3.55 -8.11 2.42
C ASP A 241 -3.06 -7.33 1.20
N ILE A 242 -2.34 -6.22 1.42
CA ILE A 242 -1.58 -5.58 0.33
C ILE A 242 -0.54 -6.56 -0.21
N CYS A 243 0.16 -7.28 0.66
CA CYS A 243 1.12 -8.31 0.25
C CYS A 243 0.44 -9.44 -0.54
N GLN A 244 -0.75 -9.89 -0.12
CA GLN A 244 -1.52 -10.91 -0.86
C GLN A 244 -1.87 -10.43 -2.27
N ALA A 245 -2.32 -9.18 -2.41
CA ALA A 245 -2.63 -8.59 -3.71
C ALA A 245 -1.39 -8.50 -4.61
N ILE A 246 -0.24 -8.11 -4.05
CA ILE A 246 1.03 -8.04 -4.80
C ILE A 246 1.44 -9.43 -5.27
N LEU A 247 1.48 -10.42 -4.37
CA LEU A 247 1.87 -11.79 -4.73
C LEU A 247 0.93 -12.39 -5.79
N ALA A 248 -0.37 -12.13 -5.68
CA ALA A 248 -1.36 -12.63 -6.64
C ALA A 248 -1.20 -12.02 -8.05
N SER A 249 -0.72 -10.78 -8.18
CA SER A 249 -0.51 -10.16 -9.48
C SER A 249 0.82 -10.51 -10.15
N MET A 250 1.83 -10.97 -9.38
CA MET A 250 3.17 -11.26 -9.89
C MET A 250 3.23 -12.42 -10.90
N SER A 251 2.23 -13.31 -10.89
CA SER A 251 2.16 -14.43 -11.85
C SER A 251 1.44 -14.08 -13.15
N ILE A 252 0.79 -12.91 -13.23
CA ILE A 252 -0.01 -12.50 -14.38
C ILE A 252 0.90 -11.83 -15.42
N ARG A 253 0.70 -12.20 -16.68
CA ARG A 253 1.47 -11.71 -17.84
C ARG A 253 0.65 -10.80 -18.75
N SER A 254 1.34 -9.87 -19.38
CA SER A 254 0.83 -8.94 -20.40
C SER A 254 -0.50 -8.25 -20.01
N ALA A 255 -0.65 -7.96 -18.71
CA ALA A 255 -1.84 -7.36 -18.14
C ALA A 255 -1.61 -5.92 -17.72
N ARG A 256 -2.62 -5.08 -17.96
CA ARG A 256 -2.64 -3.68 -17.55
C ARG A 256 -3.91 -3.44 -16.77
N ARG A 257 -3.78 -3.34 -15.44
CA ARG A 257 -4.95 -3.35 -14.55
C ARG A 257 -4.80 -2.39 -13.39
N ILE A 258 -5.94 -1.82 -13.00
CA ILE A 258 -6.10 -1.04 -11.79
C ILE A 258 -6.94 -1.86 -10.84
N TYR A 259 -6.54 -1.92 -9.57
CA TYR A 259 -7.27 -2.60 -8.51
C TYR A 259 -7.39 -1.71 -7.27
N ASN A 260 -8.58 -1.67 -6.69
CA ASN A 260 -8.81 -1.16 -5.36
C ASN A 260 -8.39 -2.21 -4.34
N VAL A 261 -7.46 -1.84 -3.46
CA VAL A 261 -6.95 -2.74 -2.42
C VAL A 261 -7.41 -2.21 -1.07
N VAL A 262 -8.58 -2.69 -0.67
CA VAL A 262 -9.33 -2.30 0.53
C VAL A 262 -9.95 -3.54 1.19
N ASP A 263 -10.21 -3.46 2.49
CA ASP A 263 -10.97 -4.47 3.24
C ASP A 263 -12.48 -4.38 2.94
N ASP A 264 -13.25 -5.32 3.49
CA ASP A 264 -14.70 -5.43 3.26
C ASP A 264 -15.53 -4.56 4.21
N ASP A 265 -14.88 -3.88 5.15
CA ASP A 265 -15.52 -3.25 6.31
C ASP A 265 -15.15 -1.76 6.44
N PRO A 266 -15.64 -0.89 5.52
CA PRO A 266 -15.39 0.54 5.60
C PRO A 266 -16.12 1.16 6.79
N ALA A 267 -15.38 1.44 7.87
CA ALA A 267 -15.95 2.01 9.10
C ALA A 267 -15.53 3.47 9.39
N PRO A 268 -16.27 4.21 10.24
CA PRO A 268 -15.82 5.48 10.80
C PRO A 268 -14.53 5.31 11.61
N ARG A 269 -13.73 6.38 11.74
CA ARG A 269 -12.50 6.31 12.57
C ARG A 269 -12.83 6.11 14.06
N SER A 270 -13.88 6.76 14.55
CA SER A 270 -14.35 6.64 15.94
C SER A 270 -14.68 5.19 16.30
N GLU A 271 -15.41 4.48 15.44
CA GLU A 271 -15.76 3.07 15.64
C GLU A 271 -14.52 2.18 15.72
N VAL A 272 -13.57 2.35 14.79
CA VAL A 272 -12.31 1.58 14.79
C VAL A 272 -11.51 1.80 16.07
N PHE A 273 -11.45 3.04 16.57
CA PHE A 273 -10.74 3.35 17.82
C PHE A 273 -11.48 2.84 19.05
N ALA A 274 -12.82 2.90 19.07
CA ALA A 274 -13.64 2.34 20.14
C ALA A 274 -13.44 0.81 20.22
N PHE A 275 -13.48 0.11 19.08
CA PHE A 275 -13.20 -1.32 19.02
C PHE A 275 -11.76 -1.63 19.46
N ALA A 276 -10.76 -0.88 18.97
CA ALA A 276 -9.37 -1.06 19.36
C ALA A 276 -9.17 -0.90 20.88
N ARG A 277 -9.83 0.09 21.49
CA ARG A 277 -9.79 0.32 22.95
C ARG A 277 -10.40 -0.86 23.70
N SER A 278 -11.61 -1.28 23.32
CA SER A 278 -12.26 -2.46 23.90
C SER A 278 -11.40 -3.71 23.77
N LEU A 279 -10.72 -3.87 22.63
CA LEU A 279 -9.87 -5.01 22.35
C LEU A 279 -8.60 -5.02 23.22
N VAL A 280 -7.93 -3.87 23.37
CA VAL A 280 -6.77 -3.72 24.27
C VAL A 280 -7.17 -3.97 25.72
N GLU A 281 -8.26 -3.35 26.19
CA GLU A 281 -8.70 -3.50 27.59
C GLU A 281 -9.06 -4.95 27.92
N ARG A 282 -9.69 -5.68 27.00
CA ARG A 282 -10.00 -7.10 27.20
C ARG A 282 -8.76 -7.98 27.35
N LYS A 283 -7.69 -7.70 26.62
CA LYS A 283 -6.49 -8.54 26.61
C LYS A 283 -5.45 -8.11 27.64
N HIS A 284 -5.35 -6.82 27.90
CA HIS A 284 -4.42 -6.20 28.83
C HIS A 284 -5.15 -5.17 29.70
N PRO A 285 -5.95 -5.62 30.68
CA PRO A 285 -6.70 -4.73 31.56
C PRO A 285 -5.79 -3.71 32.25
N GLY A 286 -6.20 -2.45 32.31
CA GLY A 286 -5.44 -1.37 32.95
C GLY A 286 -4.23 -0.84 32.17
N LEU A 287 -4.00 -1.32 30.94
CA LEU A 287 -2.96 -0.75 30.05
C LEU A 287 -3.32 0.68 29.60
N ILE A 288 -4.62 1.01 29.56
CA ILE A 288 -5.11 2.32 29.16
C ILE A 288 -5.16 3.21 30.41
N MET A 289 -4.09 3.96 30.65
CA MET A 289 -4.12 5.07 31.60
C MET A 289 -4.94 6.21 30.95
N ASP A 290 -6.07 6.59 31.53
CA ASP A 290 -6.90 7.74 31.09
C ASP A 290 -6.01 8.95 30.73
N SER A 291 -6.09 9.62 29.58
CA SER A 291 -7.25 10.03 28.81
C SER A 291 -6.82 10.36 27.35
N VAL A 292 -7.24 9.55 26.39
CA VAL A 292 -7.45 10.07 25.03
C VAL A 292 -8.92 10.39 24.93
N VAL A 293 -9.26 11.62 25.34
CA VAL A 293 -10.54 12.25 25.02
C VAL A 293 -10.63 12.28 23.49
N LEU A 294 -11.56 11.49 22.95
CA LEU A 294 -11.97 11.64 21.56
C LEU A 294 -12.60 13.04 21.46
N PRO A 295 -12.07 13.95 20.64
CA PRO A 295 -12.69 15.27 20.48
C PRO A 295 -14.14 15.07 20.04
N ALA A 296 -15.06 15.73 20.74
CA ALA A 296 -16.46 15.79 20.33
C ALA A 296 -16.53 16.33 18.90
N THR A 297 -17.30 15.63 18.07
CA THR A 297 -17.63 15.97 16.69
C THR A 297 -18.06 17.43 16.58
N GLN A 298 -17.29 18.25 15.86
CA GLN A 298 -17.79 19.49 15.30
C GLN A 298 -18.35 19.19 13.92
N ASP A 299 -19.55 19.70 13.64
CA ASP A 299 -20.18 19.73 12.32
C ASP A 299 -19.24 20.39 11.31
N ARG A 300 -18.47 19.56 10.62
CA ARG A 300 -17.59 19.97 9.52
C ARG A 300 -17.97 19.16 8.31
N ILE A 301 -18.17 19.88 7.20
CA ILE A 301 -18.37 19.33 5.86
C ILE A 301 -17.37 18.17 5.66
N VAL A 302 -17.90 16.95 5.54
CA VAL A 302 -17.14 15.71 5.50
C VAL A 302 -16.54 15.54 4.12
N ALA A 303 -15.43 16.23 3.85
CA ALA A 303 -14.78 16.12 2.56
C ALA A 303 -14.23 14.70 2.31
N ALA A 304 -14.44 14.18 1.12
CA ALA A 304 -13.93 12.90 0.59
C ALA A 304 -14.54 11.64 1.22
N GLU A 305 -15.87 11.59 1.29
CA GLU A 305 -16.66 10.44 1.74
C GLU A 305 -16.89 9.45 0.59
N LYS A 306 -16.60 8.16 0.81
CA LYS A 306 -16.84 7.09 -0.16
C LYS A 306 -16.70 5.72 0.49
N ARG A 307 -17.33 4.72 -0.12
CA ARG A 307 -17.10 3.29 0.13
C ARG A 307 -16.44 2.71 -1.11
N VAL A 308 -15.40 1.91 -0.96
CA VAL A 308 -14.60 1.43 -2.09
C VAL A 308 -14.82 -0.07 -2.22
N SER A 309 -15.18 -0.53 -3.41
CA SER A 309 -15.33 -1.95 -3.71
C SER A 309 -13.96 -2.58 -3.99
N ASN A 310 -13.76 -3.81 -3.53
CA ASN A 310 -12.63 -4.68 -3.87
C ASN A 310 -13.06 -5.89 -4.72
N ALA A 311 -14.27 -5.86 -5.30
CA ALA A 311 -14.83 -6.99 -6.05
C ALA A 311 -13.89 -7.44 -7.16
N ARG A 312 -13.37 -6.51 -7.97
CA ARG A 312 -12.43 -6.80 -9.06
C ARG A 312 -11.15 -7.47 -8.57
N LEU A 313 -10.60 -7.03 -7.43
CA LEU A 313 -9.43 -7.64 -6.80
C LEU A 313 -9.68 -9.11 -6.47
N LYS A 314 -10.86 -9.43 -5.94
CA LYS A 314 -11.24 -10.79 -5.57
C LYS A 314 -11.57 -11.67 -6.77
N GLU A 315 -12.27 -11.11 -7.75
CA GLU A 315 -12.75 -11.82 -8.94
C GLU A 315 -11.64 -12.09 -9.95
N GLU A 316 -10.84 -11.08 -10.30
CA GLU A 316 -9.80 -11.21 -11.33
C GLU A 316 -8.47 -11.75 -10.77
N LEU A 317 -8.04 -11.32 -9.56
CA LEU A 317 -6.79 -11.80 -8.95
C LEU A 317 -6.98 -13.00 -8.02
N GLY A 318 -8.21 -13.40 -7.72
CA GLY A 318 -8.49 -14.50 -6.79
C GLY A 318 -8.02 -14.23 -5.35
N VAL A 319 -7.83 -12.95 -5.00
CA VAL A 319 -7.26 -12.58 -3.69
C VAL A 319 -8.26 -12.88 -2.58
N LYS A 320 -7.81 -13.68 -1.61
CA LYS A 320 -8.49 -13.87 -0.33
C LYS A 320 -7.83 -13.02 0.73
N LEU A 321 -8.59 -12.09 1.29
CA LEU A 321 -8.13 -11.25 2.40
C LEU A 321 -7.94 -12.11 3.65
N LEU A 322 -6.75 -12.03 4.24
CA LEU A 322 -6.42 -12.56 5.56
C LEU A 322 -7.16 -11.76 6.66
N HIS A 323 -7.35 -10.46 6.44
CA HIS A 323 -8.09 -9.59 7.34
C HIS A 323 -9.22 -8.86 6.60
N PRO A 324 -10.34 -9.56 6.30
CA PRO A 324 -11.46 -8.97 5.57
C PRO A 324 -12.11 -7.80 6.31
N THR A 325 -11.88 -7.66 7.62
CA THR A 325 -12.42 -6.56 8.44
C THR A 325 -11.34 -5.91 9.29
N TYR A 326 -11.51 -4.63 9.63
CA TYR A 326 -10.62 -3.96 10.59
C TYR A 326 -10.59 -4.68 11.94
N LYS A 327 -11.69 -5.32 12.34
CA LYS A 327 -11.79 -6.09 13.59
C LYS A 327 -10.82 -7.27 13.58
N SER A 328 -10.84 -8.07 12.51
CA SER A 328 -9.95 -9.21 12.33
C SER A 328 -8.47 -8.79 12.25
N GLY A 329 -8.15 -7.69 11.56
CA GLY A 329 -6.79 -7.18 11.47
C GLY A 329 -6.26 -6.64 12.79
N LEU A 330 -7.06 -5.85 13.52
CA LEU A 330 -6.67 -5.34 14.84
C LEU A 330 -6.49 -6.47 15.87
N GLN A 331 -7.37 -7.47 15.84
CA GLN A 331 -7.24 -8.68 16.66
C GLN A 331 -5.90 -9.38 16.38
N SER A 332 -5.59 -9.65 15.11
CA SER A 332 -4.33 -10.30 14.73
C SER A 332 -3.09 -9.52 15.16
N ILE A 333 -3.11 -8.18 15.07
CA ILE A 333 -2.00 -7.35 15.53
C ILE A 333 -1.83 -7.50 17.04
N LEU A 334 -2.93 -7.43 17.80
CA LEU A 334 -2.88 -7.59 19.24
C LEU A 334 -2.45 -9.02 19.65
N ASP A 335 -2.79 -10.01 18.83
CA ASP A 335 -2.35 -11.41 19.01
C ASP A 335 -0.87 -11.62 18.77
N SER A 336 -0.25 -10.78 17.94
CA SER A 336 1.20 -10.79 17.75
C SER A 336 1.99 -10.07 18.85
N TRP A 337 1.35 -9.37 19.78
CA TRP A 337 2.05 -8.75 20.91
C TRP A 337 2.53 -9.85 21.86
N SER A 338 3.85 -10.07 21.92
CA SER A 338 4.45 -10.98 22.90
C SER A 338 4.35 -10.36 24.30
N VAL A 339 4.00 -11.19 25.28
CA VAL A 339 3.84 -10.81 26.70
C VAL A 339 5.10 -10.09 27.25
N GLU A 340 6.28 -10.45 26.74
CA GLU A 340 7.59 -9.91 27.16
C GLU A 340 7.88 -8.48 26.69
N SER A 341 7.27 -8.00 25.60
CA SER A 341 7.53 -6.65 25.06
C SER A 341 6.83 -5.53 25.85
N SER A 342 5.99 -5.89 26.81
CA SER A 342 5.22 -4.97 27.67
C SER A 342 5.98 -4.52 28.94
N PHE A 343 7.21 -5.04 29.16
CA PHE A 343 7.94 -4.81 30.43
C PHE A 343 9.32 -4.17 30.26
N SER A 344 9.92 -4.16 29.06
CA SER A 344 11.31 -3.71 28.89
C SER A 344 11.53 -2.20 28.74
N ASN A 345 10.47 -1.40 28.57
CA ASN A 345 10.59 0.07 28.55
C ASN A 345 10.24 0.74 29.90
N ARG A 346 10.11 -0.03 30.99
CA ARG A 346 9.74 0.49 32.32
C ARG A 346 10.91 0.86 33.24
N ASN A 347 12.15 0.59 32.84
CA ASN A 347 13.34 0.86 33.68
C ASN A 347 14.42 1.62 32.92
N VAL A 348 14.15 2.84 32.48
CA VAL A 348 15.20 3.87 32.33
C VAL A 348 14.54 5.20 32.69
N ASP A 349 14.61 5.56 33.95
CA ASP A 349 14.59 6.94 34.49
C ASP A 349 14.62 6.82 36.03
N VAL A 350 15.83 6.67 36.57
CA VAL A 350 16.21 7.11 37.92
C VAL A 350 17.43 8.00 37.76
#